data_AF-A0A9W8CBG6-F1
#
_entry.id   AF-A0A9W8CBG6-F1
#
_cell.length_a   1.000
_cell.length_b   1.000
_cell.length_c   1.000
_cell.angle_alpha   90.00
_cell.angle_beta   90.00
_cell.angle_gamma   90.00
#
_symmetry.space_group_name_H-M   'P 1'
#
loop_
_entity.id
_entity.type
_entity.pdbx_description
1 polymer ?
#
loop_
_entity_poly.entity_id
_entity_poly.type
_entity_poly.pdbx_seq_one_letter_code
_entity_poly.pdbx_strand_id
1 'polypeptide(L)'
;MQGNKTDSLYQRYPKDTMSSAFSRTGFVVICLTIVVNLALYPVLRTLGIQIHSAITGSYVPGYHSVLLINCPTEQTARDIGRGIMEKRLAACVNIFPRTATMYYWKGEIRDASEILLLVRTRTSLIQRLEAYLRDVHPYDIPEIISFPIGDGSLHYLKWMENALTDI
;
A
#
# COMPACT_ATOMS: atom_id res chain seq x y z
N MET A 1 49.69 -77.90 -1.85
CA MET A 1 49.01 -78.10 -3.14
C MET A 1 48.11 -76.88 -3.35
N GLN A 2 48.54 -75.88 -4.15
CA GLN A 2 48.11 -75.67 -5.55
C GLN A 2 46.57 -75.68 -5.66
N GLY A 3 45.84 -74.59 -5.91
CA GLY A 3 46.13 -73.40 -6.70
C GLY A 3 45.62 -73.59 -8.14
N ASN A 4 44.47 -73.02 -8.50
CA ASN A 4 44.32 -72.26 -9.77
C ASN A 4 42.96 -71.57 -9.95
N LYS A 5 43.07 -70.27 -10.27
CA LYS A 5 42.33 -69.45 -11.26
C LYS A 5 40.92 -69.84 -11.69
N THR A 6 40.01 -68.89 -11.49
CA THR A 6 39.34 -68.21 -12.63
C THR A 6 39.09 -66.76 -12.25
N ASP A 7 39.95 -65.90 -12.78
CA ASP A 7 39.68 -64.47 -12.98
C ASP A 7 38.49 -64.28 -13.92
N SER A 8 37.86 -63.12 -13.75
CA SER A 8 37.20 -62.34 -14.80
C SER A 8 35.77 -62.75 -15.19
N LEU A 9 34.95 -61.70 -15.30
CA LEU A 9 33.58 -61.63 -15.84
C LEU A 9 32.45 -61.93 -14.85
N TYR A 10 32.13 -60.95 -13.99
CA TYR A 10 30.84 -60.25 -14.10
C TYR A 10 30.97 -58.89 -13.40
N GLN A 11 31.54 -58.00 -14.21
CA GLN A 11 31.68 -56.58 -14.03
C GLN A 11 30.31 -55.91 -13.97
N ARG A 12 30.19 -54.90 -13.07
CA ARG A 12 29.26 -53.75 -13.11
C ARG A 12 27.77 -54.04 -12.93
N TYR A 13 27.31 -53.93 -11.69
CA TYR A 13 26.06 -53.22 -11.42
C TYR A 13 26.43 -51.83 -10.87
N PRO A 14 26.15 -50.72 -11.58
CA PRO A 14 26.46 -49.40 -11.06
C PRO A 14 25.56 -49.12 -9.85
N LYS A 15 26.16 -48.98 -8.67
CA LYS A 15 25.51 -48.49 -7.44
C LYS A 15 25.40 -46.96 -7.40
N ASP A 16 25.73 -46.28 -8.49
CA ASP A 16 25.96 -44.83 -8.48
C ASP A 16 25.10 -44.08 -9.50
N THR A 17 23.78 -44.29 -9.52
CA THR A 17 22.88 -43.41 -10.31
C THR A 17 21.49 -43.30 -9.71
N MET A 18 21.39 -43.00 -8.41
CA MET A 18 20.11 -42.59 -7.79
C MET A 18 20.28 -41.40 -6.82
N SER A 19 21.23 -40.50 -7.08
CA SER A 19 21.53 -39.39 -6.16
C SER A 19 21.78 -38.01 -6.80
N SER A 20 21.34 -37.74 -8.03
CA SER A 20 21.53 -36.38 -8.60
C SER A 20 20.41 -35.88 -9.51
N ALA A 21 19.17 -36.32 -9.26
CA ALA A 21 17.99 -35.86 -10.00
C ALA A 21 17.52 -34.44 -9.63
N PHE A 22 18.43 -33.55 -9.23
CA PHE A 22 18.21 -32.12 -9.25
C PHE A 22 19.48 -31.44 -9.75
N SER A 23 19.57 -31.29 -11.07
CA SER A 23 20.65 -30.51 -11.68
C SER A 23 20.63 -29.12 -11.06
N ARG A 24 21.80 -28.59 -10.66
CA ARG A 24 21.95 -27.22 -10.13
C ARG A 24 21.27 -26.20 -11.06
N THR A 25 21.26 -26.45 -12.37
CA THR A 25 20.57 -25.65 -13.37
C THR A 25 19.04 -25.70 -13.21
N GLY A 26 18.47 -26.87 -12.92
CA GLY A 26 17.03 -27.02 -12.65
C GLY A 26 16.59 -26.29 -11.38
N PHE A 27 17.41 -26.33 -10.32
CA PHE A 27 17.16 -25.55 -9.10
C PHE A 27 17.14 -24.05 -9.39
N VAL A 28 18.13 -23.55 -10.13
CA VAL A 28 18.23 -22.14 -10.48
C VAL A 28 17.04 -21.69 -11.33
N VAL A 29 16.60 -22.48 -12.30
CA VAL A 29 15.42 -22.16 -13.13
C VAL A 29 14.15 -22.13 -12.29
N ILE A 30 13.93 -23.09 -11.40
CA ILE A 30 12.74 -23.12 -10.53
C ILE A 30 12.74 -21.94 -9.55
N CYS A 31 13.89 -21.60 -8.96
CA CYS A 31 14.00 -20.42 -8.13
C CYS A 31 13.71 -19.14 -8.93
N LEU A 32 14.22 -19.01 -10.15
CA LEU A 32 13.95 -17.87 -11.02
C LEU A 32 12.47 -17.76 -11.38
N THR A 33 11.80 -18.86 -11.74
CA THR A 33 10.37 -18.82 -12.05
C THR A 33 9.52 -18.46 -10.85
N ILE A 34 9.86 -18.96 -9.65
CA ILE A 34 9.18 -18.57 -8.39
C ILE A 34 9.40 -17.08 -8.12
N VAL A 35 10.64 -16.59 -8.22
CA VAL A 35 10.96 -15.18 -7.99
C VAL A 35 10.22 -14.27 -8.98
N VAL A 36 10.18 -14.63 -10.26
CA VAL A 36 9.44 -13.86 -11.28
C VAL A 36 7.94 -13.89 -11.00
N ASN A 37 7.35 -15.04 -10.66
CA ASN A 37 5.93 -15.12 -10.32
C ASN A 37 5.59 -14.30 -9.07
N LEU A 38 6.40 -14.38 -8.01
CA LEU A 38 6.22 -13.59 -6.80
C LEU A 38 6.34 -12.08 -7.08
N ALA A 39 7.29 -11.70 -7.94
CA ALA A 39 7.47 -10.30 -8.35
C ALA A 39 6.32 -9.79 -9.23
N LEU A 40 5.78 -10.64 -10.12
CA LEU A 40 4.73 -10.27 -11.08
C LEU A 40 3.32 -10.37 -10.50
N TYR A 41 3.10 -11.22 -9.49
CA TYR A 41 1.82 -11.42 -8.82
C TYR A 41 1.10 -10.12 -8.39
N PRO A 42 1.74 -9.14 -7.73
CA PRO A 42 1.06 -7.91 -7.34
C PRO A 42 0.53 -7.11 -8.54
N VAL A 43 1.28 -7.11 -9.64
CA VAL A 43 0.87 -6.44 -10.89
C VAL A 43 -0.33 -7.15 -11.51
N LEU A 44 -0.25 -8.48 -11.68
CA LEU A 44 -1.34 -9.29 -12.23
C LEU A 44 -2.60 -9.20 -11.38
N ARG A 45 -2.46 -9.23 -10.06
CA ARG A 45 -3.58 -9.05 -9.11
C ARG A 45 -4.24 -7.68 -9.30
N THR A 46 -3.45 -6.62 -9.42
CA THR A 46 -3.97 -5.26 -9.61
C THR A 46 -4.69 -5.13 -10.95
N LEU A 47 -4.11 -5.66 -12.03
CA LEU A 47 -4.74 -5.69 -13.34
C LEU A 47 -6.06 -6.48 -13.32
N GLY A 48 -6.09 -7.63 -12.64
CA GLY A 48 -7.32 -8.42 -12.48
C GLY A 48 -8.45 -7.64 -11.81
N ILE A 49 -8.12 -6.86 -10.76
CA ILE A 49 -9.09 -5.99 -10.08
C ILE A 49 -9.61 -4.88 -11.01
N GLN A 50 -8.71 -4.24 -11.75
CA GLN A 50 -9.06 -3.16 -12.68
C GLN A 50 -9.95 -3.67 -13.83
N ILE A 51 -9.61 -4.82 -14.41
CA ILE A 51 -10.39 -5.46 -15.48
C ILE A 51 -11.75 -5.88 -14.94
N HIS A 52 -11.81 -6.52 -13.77
CA HIS A 52 -13.07 -6.90 -13.15
C HIS A 52 -13.97 -5.68 -12.93
N SER A 53 -13.44 -4.63 -12.31
CA SER A 53 -14.13 -3.35 -12.12
C SER A 53 -14.63 -2.75 -13.44
N ALA A 54 -13.81 -2.76 -14.50
CA ALA A 54 -14.21 -2.25 -15.81
C ALA A 54 -15.36 -3.07 -16.45
N ILE A 55 -15.42 -4.38 -16.21
CA ILE A 55 -16.46 -5.26 -16.74
C ILE A 55 -17.74 -5.17 -15.92
N THR A 56 -17.63 -5.15 -14.59
CA THR A 56 -18.79 -5.21 -13.68
C THR A 56 -19.32 -3.84 -13.28
N GLY A 57 -18.56 -2.77 -13.54
CA GLY A 57 -18.84 -1.43 -13.01
C GLY A 57 -18.62 -1.31 -11.50
N SER A 58 -17.99 -2.31 -10.86
CA SER A 58 -17.68 -2.28 -9.43
C SER A 58 -16.58 -1.26 -9.13
N TYR A 59 -16.51 -0.80 -7.87
CA TYR A 59 -15.46 0.12 -7.44
C TYR A 59 -14.08 -0.57 -7.38
N VAL A 60 -13.02 0.20 -7.60
CA VAL A 60 -11.62 -0.23 -7.41
C VAL A 60 -11.19 0.09 -5.98
N PRO A 61 -10.96 -0.92 -5.11
CA PRO A 61 -10.49 -0.69 -3.75
C PRO A 61 -9.17 0.08 -3.72
N GLY A 62 -9.06 1.06 -2.82
CA GLY A 62 -7.86 1.87 -2.63
C GLY A 62 -7.68 3.00 -3.65
N TYR A 63 -8.62 3.21 -4.58
CA TYR A 63 -8.56 4.31 -5.54
C TYR A 63 -8.76 5.69 -4.88
N HIS A 64 -9.63 5.76 -3.86
CA HIS A 64 -9.78 6.89 -2.95
C HIS A 64 -9.26 6.54 -1.55
N SER A 65 -9.01 7.58 -0.75
CA SER A 65 -8.55 7.46 0.62
C SER A 65 -9.21 8.49 1.53
N VAL A 66 -9.24 8.15 2.83
CA VAL A 66 -9.62 9.05 3.92
C VAL A 66 -8.37 9.44 4.68
N LEU A 67 -8.16 10.72 4.95
CA LEU A 67 -7.05 11.22 5.74
C LEU A 67 -7.53 11.80 7.06
N LEU A 68 -6.77 11.55 8.11
CA LEU A 68 -6.84 12.23 9.40
C LEU A 68 -5.73 13.27 9.45
N ILE A 69 -6.10 14.51 9.80
CA ILE A 69 -5.15 15.61 9.99
C ILE A 69 -5.50 16.32 11.29
N ASN A 70 -4.54 16.48 12.20
CA ASN A 70 -4.75 17.29 13.40
C ASN A 70 -4.42 18.76 13.15
N CYS A 71 -5.08 19.67 13.87
CA CYS A 71 -4.85 21.11 13.78
C CYS A 71 -4.93 21.74 15.18
N PRO A 72 -4.13 22.79 15.46
CA PRO A 72 -4.11 23.42 16.79
C PRO A 72 -5.39 24.19 17.13
N THR A 73 -6.08 24.75 16.13
CA THR A 73 -7.26 25.59 16.33
C THR A 73 -8.32 25.35 15.27
N GLU A 74 -9.57 25.72 15.58
CA GLU A 74 -10.70 25.59 14.65
C GLU A 74 -10.50 26.49 13.42
N GLN A 75 -9.94 27.69 13.62
CA GLN A 75 -9.64 28.59 12.53
C GLN A 75 -8.61 27.98 11.57
N THR A 76 -7.51 27.43 12.09
CA THR A 76 -6.49 26.73 11.29
C THR A 76 -7.11 25.58 10.49
N ALA A 77 -7.93 24.75 11.15
CA ALA A 77 -8.63 23.65 10.51
C ALA A 77 -9.55 24.11 9.37
N ARG A 78 -10.28 25.22 9.56
CA ARG A 78 -11.15 25.80 8.53
C ARG A 78 -10.35 26.36 7.36
N ASP A 79 -9.24 27.05 7.63
CA ASP A 79 -8.39 27.65 6.60
C ASP A 79 -7.69 26.58 5.76
N ILE A 80 -7.13 25.56 6.42
CA ILE A 80 -6.56 24.38 5.75
C ILE A 80 -7.63 23.66 4.93
N GLY A 81 -8.79 23.39 5.53
CA GLY A 81 -9.92 22.72 4.89
C GLY A 81 -10.38 23.44 3.63
N ARG A 82 -10.51 24.77 3.66
CA ARG A 82 -10.82 25.57 2.47
C ARG A 82 -9.70 25.47 1.43
N GLY A 83 -8.45 25.67 1.84
CA GLY A 83 -7.31 25.69 0.92
C GLY A 83 -7.13 24.37 0.15
N ILE A 84 -7.29 23.22 0.80
CA ILE A 84 -7.20 21.91 0.12
C ILE A 84 -8.37 21.68 -0.85
N MET A 85 -9.57 22.17 -0.53
CA MET A 85 -10.72 22.04 -1.43
C MET A 85 -10.64 23.00 -2.62
N GLU A 86 -10.22 24.25 -2.41
CA GLU A 86 -10.02 25.24 -3.46
C GLU A 86 -8.97 24.79 -4.48
N LYS A 87 -7.92 24.11 -4.00
CA LYS A 87 -6.87 23.51 -4.85
C LYS A 87 -7.25 22.16 -5.44
N ARG A 88 -8.49 21.68 -5.24
CA ARG A 88 -8.97 20.38 -5.70
C ARG A 88 -8.10 19.21 -5.23
N LEU A 89 -7.51 19.34 -4.04
CA LEU A 89 -6.74 18.28 -3.39
C LEU A 89 -7.61 17.39 -2.51
N ALA A 90 -8.83 17.83 -2.19
CA ALA A 90 -9.82 17.08 -1.43
C ALA A 90 -11.23 17.32 -1.98
N ALA A 91 -12.05 16.27 -2.00
CA ALA A 91 -13.44 16.36 -2.40
C ALA A 91 -14.34 16.80 -1.23
N CYS A 92 -14.00 16.39 -0.01
CA CYS A 92 -14.79 16.64 1.18
C CYS A 92 -13.92 16.70 2.43
N VAL A 93 -14.29 17.54 3.39
CA VAL A 93 -13.63 17.69 4.69
C VAL A 93 -14.68 17.74 5.78
N ASN A 94 -14.61 16.83 6.74
CA ASN A 94 -15.35 16.97 8.01
C ASN A 94 -14.42 17.57 9.05
N ILE A 95 -14.92 18.55 9.80
CA ILE A 95 -14.20 19.19 10.91
C ILE A 95 -14.86 18.71 12.19
N PHE A 96 -14.14 17.89 12.96
CA PHE A 96 -14.62 17.48 14.28
C PHE A 96 -14.36 18.58 15.31
N PRO A 97 -15.27 18.80 16.26
CA PRO A 97 -15.05 19.76 17.33
C PRO A 97 -13.88 19.32 18.22
N ARG A 98 -13.48 20.19 19.15
CA ARG A 98 -12.34 20.04 20.06
C ARG A 98 -12.16 18.60 20.59
N THR A 99 -11.04 17.99 20.22
CA THR A 99 -10.57 16.69 20.70
C THR A 99 -9.48 16.87 21.76
N ALA A 100 -9.36 15.92 22.68
CA ALA A 100 -8.24 15.85 23.61
C ALA A 100 -7.19 14.88 23.06
N THR A 101 -5.94 15.34 22.97
CA THR A 101 -4.80 14.56 22.47
C THR A 101 -3.77 14.45 23.59
N MET A 102 -3.29 13.23 23.85
CA MET A 102 -2.21 12.96 24.80
C MET A 102 -1.01 12.39 24.05
N TYR A 103 0.19 12.93 24.27
CA TYR A 103 1.40 12.47 23.59
C TYR A 103 2.65 12.66 24.45
N TYR A 104 3.73 11.98 24.11
CA TYR A 104 5.02 12.16 24.78
C TYR A 104 5.79 13.32 24.15
N TRP A 105 6.26 14.23 25.00
CA TRP A 105 7.19 15.29 24.62
C TRP A 105 8.31 15.39 25.64
N LYS A 106 9.56 15.24 25.18
CA LYS A 106 10.77 15.29 26.02
C LYS A 106 10.68 14.39 27.27
N GLY A 107 10.08 13.21 27.12
CA GLY A 107 9.96 12.20 28.19
C GLY A 107 8.76 12.38 29.12
N GLU A 108 7.94 13.41 28.93
CA GLU A 108 6.72 13.65 29.73
C GLU A 108 5.47 13.49 28.88
N ILE A 109 4.37 13.06 29.51
CA ILE A 109 3.05 13.07 28.87
C ILE A 109 2.54 14.51 28.85
N ARG A 110 2.06 14.94 27.69
CA ARG A 110 1.44 16.25 27.46
C ARG A 110 0.02 16.08 26.98
N ASP A 111 -0.85 16.92 27.50
CA ASP A 111 -2.22 17.08 27.03
C ASP A 111 -2.30 18.29 26.08
N ALA A 112 -3.03 18.13 24.98
CA ALA A 112 -3.36 19.20 24.06
C ALA A 112 -4.85 19.11 23.65
N SER A 113 -5.40 20.27 23.29
CA SER A 113 -6.72 20.38 22.72
C SER A 113 -6.57 20.69 21.24
N GLU A 114 -7.06 19.81 20.38
CA GLU A 114 -6.86 19.91 18.93
C GLU A 114 -8.19 19.80 18.17
N ILE A 115 -8.11 20.01 16.87
CA ILE A 115 -9.21 19.86 15.92
C ILE A 115 -8.82 18.79 14.91
N LEU A 116 -9.68 17.79 14.73
CA LEU A 116 -9.42 16.69 13.80
C LEU A 116 -10.18 16.93 12.49
N LEU A 117 -9.44 16.93 11.38
CA LEU A 117 -9.99 16.92 10.04
C LEU A 117 -10.07 15.48 9.52
N LEU A 118 -11.19 15.15 8.89
CA LEU A 118 -11.39 13.89 8.18
C LEU A 118 -11.66 14.19 6.71
N VAL A 119 -10.62 14.03 5.91
CA VAL A 119 -10.56 14.47 4.51
C VAL A 119 -10.77 13.28 3.59
N ARG A 120 -11.59 13.44 2.54
CA ARG A 120 -11.73 12.44 1.47
C ARG A 120 -11.10 12.96 0.21
N THR A 121 -10.25 12.14 -0.40
CA THR A 121 -9.55 12.49 -1.63
C THR A 121 -9.23 11.25 -2.47
N ARG A 122 -8.69 11.45 -3.67
CA ARG A 122 -8.12 10.40 -4.49
C ARG A 122 -6.74 10.01 -3.95
N THR A 123 -6.45 8.72 -3.88
CA THR A 123 -5.20 8.21 -3.31
C THR A 123 -3.94 8.77 -4.00
N SER A 124 -4.02 9.02 -5.32
CA SER A 124 -2.92 9.62 -6.08
C SER A 124 -2.63 11.09 -5.72
N LEU A 125 -3.55 11.80 -5.04
CA LEU A 125 -3.37 13.20 -4.65
C LEU A 125 -2.73 13.38 -3.28
N ILE A 126 -2.57 12.29 -2.49
CA ILE A 126 -2.10 12.35 -1.10
C ILE A 126 -0.75 13.06 -1.00
N GLN A 127 0.22 12.71 -1.85
CA GLN A 127 1.55 13.32 -1.80
C GLN A 127 1.51 14.84 -2.08
N ARG A 128 0.64 15.28 -2.98
CA ARG A 128 0.46 16.71 -3.30
C ARG A 128 -0.26 17.44 -2.17
N LEU A 129 -1.25 16.79 -1.56
CA LEU A 129 -1.95 17.28 -0.39
C LEU A 129 -0.99 17.44 0.80
N GLU A 130 -0.17 16.43 1.09
CA GLU A 130 0.83 16.45 2.15
C GLU A 130 1.87 17.56 1.93
N ALA A 131 2.36 17.72 0.69
CA ALA A 131 3.27 18.82 0.35
C ALA A 131 2.64 20.18 0.65
N TYR A 132 1.40 20.40 0.23
CA TYR A 132 0.68 21.63 0.53
C TYR A 132 0.49 21.84 2.04
N LEU A 133 0.11 20.79 2.78
CA LEU A 133 -0.08 20.88 4.23
C LEU A 133 1.21 21.28 4.94
N ARG A 134 2.36 20.72 4.56
CA ARG A 134 3.64 21.10 5.18
C ARG A 134 3.97 22.59 5.02
N ASP A 135 3.52 23.23 3.95
CA ASP A 135 3.77 24.65 3.70
C ASP A 135 2.87 25.57 4.53
N VAL A 136 1.65 25.12 4.87
CA VAL A 136 0.63 25.97 5.52
C VAL A 136 0.34 25.60 6.97
N HIS A 137 0.74 24.41 7.41
CA HIS A 137 0.41 23.91 8.73
C HIS A 137 1.28 24.59 9.81
N PRO A 138 0.72 25.05 10.94
CA PRO A 138 1.50 25.74 11.98
C PRO A 138 2.52 24.87 12.72
N TYR A 139 2.29 23.55 12.77
CA TYR A 139 3.24 22.60 13.33
C TYR A 139 4.30 22.21 12.32
N ASP A 140 5.54 22.09 12.77
CA ASP A 140 6.67 21.61 11.96
C ASP A 140 6.46 20.17 11.47
N ILE A 141 5.79 19.34 12.27
CA ILE A 141 5.48 17.94 11.97
C ILE A 141 3.98 17.72 12.24
N PRO A 142 3.09 18.02 11.28
CA PRO A 142 1.67 17.73 11.42
C PRO A 142 1.41 16.22 11.39
N GLU A 143 0.40 15.76 12.14
CA GLU A 143 -0.12 14.40 11.98
C GLU A 143 -0.94 14.33 10.70
N ILE A 144 -0.51 13.50 9.73
CA ILE A 144 -1.24 13.24 8.49
C ILE A 144 -1.23 11.74 8.25
N ILE A 145 -2.38 11.08 8.42
CA ILE A 145 -2.49 9.62 8.29
C ILE A 145 -3.60 9.28 7.30
N SER A 146 -3.31 8.41 6.32
CA SER A 146 -4.27 8.01 5.29
C SER A 146 -4.70 6.54 5.39
N PHE A 147 -5.98 6.27 5.14
CA PHE A 147 -6.57 4.94 5.05
C PHE A 147 -7.21 4.75 3.66
N PRO A 148 -6.88 3.66 2.93
CA PRO A 148 -7.51 3.39 1.65
C PRO A 148 -8.99 3.02 1.83
N ILE A 149 -9.85 3.57 0.97
CA ILE A 149 -11.27 3.19 0.94
C ILE A 149 -11.39 1.85 0.22
N GLY A 150 -11.86 0.83 0.93
CA GLY A 150 -12.08 -0.51 0.38
C GLY A 150 -13.34 -0.61 -0.48
N ASP A 151 -14.43 0.04 -0.07
CA ASP A 151 -15.72 0.03 -0.75
C ASP A 151 -16.56 1.26 -0.36
N GLY A 152 -17.64 1.53 -1.08
CA GLY A 152 -18.59 2.60 -0.79
C GLY A 152 -19.65 2.77 -1.86
N SER A 153 -20.55 3.75 -1.65
CA SER A 153 -21.56 4.08 -2.65
C SER A 153 -20.91 4.58 -3.95
N LEU A 154 -21.14 3.86 -5.07
CA LEU A 154 -20.60 4.22 -6.39
C LEU A 154 -20.96 5.66 -6.79
N HIS A 155 -22.17 6.11 -6.45
CA HIS A 155 -22.60 7.49 -6.73
C HIS A 155 -21.78 8.52 -5.95
N TYR A 156 -21.48 8.24 -4.68
CA TYR A 156 -20.65 9.12 -3.85
C TYR A 156 -19.19 9.13 -4.33
N LEU A 157 -18.64 7.96 -4.64
CA LEU A 157 -17.27 7.82 -5.16
C LEU A 157 -17.11 8.52 -6.51
N LYS A 158 -18.11 8.42 -7.40
CA LYS A 158 -18.14 9.16 -8.67
C LYS A 158 -18.25 10.67 -8.46
N TRP A 159 -19.06 11.12 -7.50
CA TRP A 159 -19.13 12.53 -7.15
C TRP A 159 -17.77 13.05 -6.66
N MET A 160 -17.03 12.28 -5.85
CA MET A 160 -15.69 12.68 -5.41
C MET A 160 -14.75 12.90 -6.59
N GLU A 161 -14.72 12.00 -7.56
CA GLU A 161 -13.89 12.16 -8.77
C GLU A 161 -14.26 13.43 -9.55
N ASN A 162 -15.56 13.67 -9.74
CA ASN A 162 -16.02 14.88 -10.42
C ASN A 162 -15.65 16.15 -9.64
N ALA A 163 -15.64 16.11 -8.31
CA ALA A 163 -15.26 17.24 -7.46
C ALA A 163 -13.76 17.56 -7.48
N LEU A 164 -12.92 16.62 -7.92
CA LEU A 164 -11.45 16.70 -7.97
C LEU A 164 -10.90 16.96 -9.38
N THR A 165 -11.75 16.88 -10.42
CA THR A 165 -11.34 17.10 -11.81
C THR A 165 -11.60 18.55 -12.19
N ASP A 166 -10.66 19.18 -12.89
CA ASP A 166 -10.88 20.49 -13.50
C ASP A 166 -11.92 20.35 -14.63
N ILE A 167 -12.96 21.20 -14.64
CA ILE A 167 -13.94 21.28 -15.75
C ILE A 167 -13.28 21.98 -16.93
#